data_AF-A0A947BPA2-F1
#
_entry.id   AF-A0A947BPA2-F1
#
_cell.length_a   1.000
_cell.length_b   1.000
_cell.length_c   1.000
_cell.angle_alpha   90.00
_cell.angle_beta   90.00
_cell.angle_gamma   90.00
#
_symmetry.space_group_name_H-M   'P 1'
#
loop_
_entity.id
_entity.type
_entity.pdbx_description
1 polymer ?
#
loop_
_entity_poly.entity_id
_entity_poly.type
_entity_poly.pdbx_seq_one_letter_code
_entity_poly.pdbx_strand_id
1 'polypeptide(L)'
;MRKGKFITVEGGEGAGKSSNLTYIQSRLEEAGIEVLFTREPGGTDLGEDIRELLLGHKHTGMADDTELLMMFASRAEHLNRKIIPALEAGIWVLCDRFTDATYAYQGGGRNISF
;
A
#
# COMPACT_ATOMS: atom_id res chain seq x y z
N MET A 1 20.29 -1.31 -17.23
CA MET A 1 18.94 -1.90 -17.01
C MET A 1 17.92 -0.79 -16.82
N ARG A 2 16.69 -0.96 -17.31
CA ARG A 2 15.62 0.03 -17.14
C ARG A 2 15.05 -0.12 -15.72
N LYS A 3 15.01 0.95 -14.91
CA LYS A 3 14.41 0.91 -13.57
C LYS A 3 12.91 0.60 -13.67
N GLY A 4 12.40 -0.19 -12.73
CA GLY A 4 10.97 -0.45 -12.58
C GLY A 4 10.18 0.84 -12.30
N LYS A 5 8.86 0.78 -12.44
CA LYS A 5 7.96 1.88 -12.07
C LYS A 5 7.13 1.48 -10.87
N PHE A 6 6.91 2.43 -9.96
CA PHE A 6 6.01 2.27 -8.84
C PHE A 6 4.70 2.99 -9.14
N ILE A 7 3.60 2.24 -9.20
CA ILE A 7 2.26 2.72 -9.48
C ILE A 7 1.41 2.44 -8.26
N THR A 8 0.81 3.48 -7.68
CA THR A 8 -0.14 3.36 -6.59
C THR A 8 -1.54 3.69 -7.11
N VAL A 9 -2.55 2.97 -6.61
CA VAL A 9 -3.96 3.25 -6.92
C VAL A 9 -4.67 3.59 -5.63
N GLU A 10 -5.28 4.78 -5.61
CA GLU A 10 -5.87 5.39 -4.42
C GLU A 10 -7.33 5.74 -4.62
N GLY A 11 -8.03 5.97 -3.50
CA GLY A 11 -9.44 6.35 -3.49
C GLY A 11 -10.22 5.80 -2.31
N GLY A 12 -11.43 6.33 -2.10
CA GLY A 12 -12.34 5.86 -1.05
C GLY A 12 -12.93 4.46 -1.31
N GLU A 13 -13.79 4.00 -0.41
CA GLU A 13 -14.60 2.81 -0.65
C GLU A 13 -15.54 3.02 -1.84
N GLY A 14 -15.76 1.99 -2.65
CA GLY A 14 -16.62 2.08 -3.85
C GLY A 14 -16.02 2.81 -5.05
N ALA A 15 -14.80 3.38 -4.96
CA ALA A 15 -14.16 4.12 -6.05
C ALA A 15 -13.71 3.28 -7.27
N GLY A 16 -13.96 1.97 -7.27
CA GLY A 16 -13.56 1.07 -8.37
C GLY A 16 -12.06 0.71 -8.40
N LYS A 17 -11.34 0.85 -7.27
CA LYS A 17 -9.90 0.52 -7.18
C LYS A 17 -9.60 -0.92 -7.61
N SER A 18 -10.31 -1.90 -7.05
CA SER A 18 -10.07 -3.32 -7.36
C SER A 18 -10.27 -3.62 -8.85
N SER A 19 -11.30 -3.05 -9.47
CA SER A 19 -11.55 -3.19 -10.91
C SER A 19 -10.41 -2.59 -11.74
N ASN A 20 -9.96 -1.38 -11.39
CA ASN A 20 -8.87 -0.72 -12.10
C ASN A 20 -7.50 -1.37 -11.86
N LEU A 21 -7.25 -1.91 -10.67
CA LEU A 21 -6.01 -2.65 -10.36
C LEU A 21 -5.89 -3.89 -11.25
N THR A 22 -6.96 -4.70 -11.34
CA THR A 22 -6.99 -5.86 -12.23
C THR A 22 -6.78 -5.46 -13.68
N TYR A 23 -7.43 -4.37 -14.12
CA TYR A 23 -7.26 -3.84 -15.47
C TYR A 23 -5.83 -3.37 -15.73
N ILE A 24 -5.24 -2.58 -14.83
CA ILE A 24 -3.87 -2.09 -15.00
C ILE A 24 -2.88 -3.26 -15.03
N GLN A 25 -3.03 -4.24 -14.13
CA GLN A 25 -2.18 -5.42 -14.08
C GLN A 25 -2.23 -6.18 -15.42
N SER A 26 -3.43 -6.47 -15.95
CA SER A 26 -3.55 -7.20 -17.21
C SER A 26 -2.93 -6.44 -18.38
N ARG A 27 -3.10 -5.12 -18.41
CA ARG A 27 -2.52 -4.26 -19.47
C ARG A 27 -0.98 -4.22 -19.43
N LEU A 28 -0.38 -4.29 -18.24
CA LEU A 28 1.08 -4.38 -18.10
C LEU A 28 1.59 -5.75 -18.54
N GLU A 29 0.93 -6.82 -18.11
CA GLU A 29 1.28 -8.19 -18.47
C GLU A 29 1.17 -8.42 -20.00
N GLU A 30 0.08 -7.94 -20.63
CA GLU A 30 -0.12 -7.98 -22.09
C GLU A 30 0.96 -7.19 -22.87
N ALA A 31 1.55 -6.17 -22.25
CA ALA A 31 2.66 -5.39 -22.82
C ALA A 31 4.03 -6.05 -22.58
N GLY A 32 4.08 -7.25 -21.99
CA GLY A 32 5.31 -7.95 -21.64
C GLY A 32 6.09 -7.31 -20.49
N ILE A 33 5.41 -6.53 -19.65
CA ILE A 33 6.00 -5.88 -18.47
C ILE A 33 5.78 -6.78 -17.26
N GLU A 34 6.86 -7.24 -16.64
CA GLU A 34 6.80 -7.95 -15.37
C GLU A 34 6.32 -7.00 -14.26
N VAL A 35 5.27 -7.40 -13.56
CA VAL A 35 4.62 -6.58 -12.53
C VAL A 35 4.41 -7.39 -11.25
N LEU A 36 4.80 -6.80 -10.12
CA LEU A 36 4.50 -7.25 -8.79
C LEU A 36 3.28 -6.50 -8.26
N PHE A 37 2.20 -7.23 -7.99
CA PHE A 37 1.04 -6.69 -7.27
C PHE A 37 1.26 -6.76 -5.75
N THR A 38 0.86 -5.71 -5.03
CA THR A 38 0.91 -5.66 -3.56
C THR A 38 -0.12 -4.65 -3.00
N ARG A 39 -0.22 -4.50 -1.67
CA ARG A 39 -1.18 -3.59 -1.02
C ARG A 39 -0.69 -3.04 0.32
N GLU A 40 -1.27 -1.93 0.77
CA GLU A 40 -1.06 -1.39 2.12
C GLU A 40 -2.36 -1.12 2.91
N PRO A 41 -2.31 -1.19 4.26
CA PRO A 41 -1.24 -1.80 5.05
C PRO A 41 -1.17 -3.32 4.77
N GLY A 42 0.04 -3.89 4.83
CA GLY A 42 0.29 -5.29 4.45
C GLY A 42 1.51 -5.47 3.54
N GLY A 43 1.49 -6.54 2.75
CA GLY A 43 2.47 -6.78 1.68
C GLY A 43 3.68 -7.62 2.08
N THR A 44 3.92 -7.82 3.37
CA THR A 44 4.94 -8.71 3.98
C THR A 44 4.33 -9.43 5.17
N ASP A 45 4.92 -10.52 5.65
CA ASP A 45 4.37 -11.26 6.82
C ASP A 45 4.17 -10.34 8.04
N LEU A 46 5.20 -9.58 8.41
CA LEU A 46 5.10 -8.57 9.48
C LEU A 46 4.10 -7.45 9.14
N GLY A 47 4.05 -7.03 7.88
CA GLY A 47 3.08 -6.03 7.42
C GLY A 47 1.64 -6.50 7.55
N GLU A 48 1.36 -7.79 7.32
CA GLU A 48 0.04 -8.41 7.49
C GLU A 48 -0.33 -8.55 8.98
N ASP A 49 0.62 -8.85 9.87
CA ASP A 49 0.39 -8.84 11.32
C ASP A 49 -0.01 -7.43 11.79
N ILE A 50 0.71 -6.39 11.33
CA ILE A 50 0.38 -4.99 11.63
C ILE A 50 -1.00 -4.61 11.05
N ARG A 51 -1.31 -5.08 9.84
CA ARG A 51 -2.62 -4.88 9.22
C ARG A 51 -3.73 -5.47 10.07
N GLU A 52 -3.55 -6.67 10.63
CA GLU A 52 -4.53 -7.28 11.52
C GLU A 52 -4.76 -6.43 12.78
N LEU A 53 -3.71 -5.83 13.35
CA LEU A 53 -3.86 -4.94 14.50
C LEU A 53 -4.60 -3.63 14.16
N LEU A 54 -4.35 -3.08 12.96
CA LEU A 54 -4.97 -1.83 12.49
C LEU A 54 -6.44 -2.00 12.11
N LEU A 55 -6.77 -3.09 11.41
CA LEU A 55 -8.11 -3.31 10.84
C LEU A 55 -8.93 -4.33 11.64
N GLY A 56 -8.28 -5.06 12.54
CA GLY A 56 -8.94 -6.03 13.40
C GLY A 56 -9.78 -5.33 14.46
N HIS A 57 -11.02 -5.79 14.62
CA HIS A 57 -11.93 -5.30 15.66
C HIS A 57 -11.56 -5.79 17.08
N LYS A 58 -10.35 -6.34 17.27
CA LYS A 58 -9.87 -6.87 18.55
C LYS A 58 -9.55 -5.77 19.56
N HIS A 59 -9.09 -4.61 19.09
CA HIS A 59 -8.74 -3.47 19.93
C HIS A 59 -9.61 -2.28 19.56
N THR A 60 -10.30 -1.71 20.54
CA THR A 60 -11.11 -0.49 20.37
C THR A 60 -10.39 0.68 21.03
N GLY A 61 -10.51 1.88 20.43
CA GLY A 61 -9.92 3.10 21.00
C GLY A 61 -8.40 3.21 20.84
N MET A 62 -7.83 2.65 19.77
CA MET A 62 -6.43 2.94 19.40
C MET A 62 -6.26 4.46 19.24
N ALA A 63 -5.24 5.03 19.88
CA ALA A 63 -4.92 6.44 19.71
C ALA A 63 -4.52 6.73 18.25
N ASP A 64 -4.91 7.90 17.74
CA ASP A 64 -4.71 8.27 16.33
C ASP A 64 -3.20 8.26 15.95
N ASP A 65 -2.32 8.72 16.84
CA ASP A 65 -0.87 8.65 16.64
C ASP A 65 -0.33 7.22 16.56
N THR A 66 -0.91 6.30 17.34
CA THR A 66 -0.55 4.88 17.28
C THR A 66 -0.95 4.29 15.94
N GLU A 67 -2.18 4.57 15.45
CA GLU A 67 -2.66 4.13 14.14
C GLU A 67 -1.72 4.65 13.02
N LEU A 68 -1.35 5.94 13.07
CA LEU A 68 -0.46 6.57 12.11
C LEU A 68 0.94 5.95 12.10
N LEU A 69 1.56 5.77 13.28
CA LEU A 69 2.90 5.21 13.41
C LEU A 69 2.94 3.74 12.95
N MET A 70 1.89 2.97 13.24
CA MET A 70 1.79 1.59 12.77
C MET A 70 1.61 1.50 11.25
N MET A 71 0.82 2.39 10.65
CA MET A 71 0.73 2.51 9.18
C MET A 71 2.11 2.73 8.55
N PHE A 72 2.91 3.64 9.11
CA PHE A 72 4.26 3.89 8.62
C PHE A 72 5.25 2.76 8.94
N ALA A 73 5.11 2.05 10.06
CA ALA A 73 5.92 0.88 10.37
C ALA A 73 5.68 -0.25 9.36
N SER A 74 4.42 -0.55 9.03
CA SER A 74 4.05 -1.52 7.99
C SER A 74 4.64 -1.13 6.63
N ARG A 75 4.51 0.15 6.26
CA ARG A 75 5.06 0.70 5.01
C ARG A 75 6.58 0.62 4.93
N ALA A 76 7.28 0.94 6.02
CA ALA A 76 8.74 0.87 6.05
C ALA A 76 9.22 -0.56 5.81
N GLU A 77 8.59 -1.56 6.43
CA GLU A 77 8.92 -2.96 6.18
C GLU A 77 8.61 -3.36 4.73
N HIS A 78 7.43 -2.99 4.23
CA HIS A 78 7.00 -3.29 2.86
C HIS A 78 7.92 -2.69 1.80
N LEU A 79 8.37 -1.45 1.99
CA LEU A 79 9.33 -0.79 1.12
C LEU A 79 10.65 -1.56 1.06
N ASN A 80 11.25 -1.85 2.22
CA ASN A 80 12.59 -2.42 2.30
C ASN A 80 12.63 -3.89 1.89
N ARG A 81 11.57 -4.66 2.18
CA ARG A 81 11.55 -6.10 1.88
C ARG A 81 11.06 -6.45 0.48
N LYS A 82 10.23 -5.59 -0.12
CA LYS A 82 9.47 -5.98 -1.31
C LYS A 82 9.50 -4.94 -2.41
N ILE A 83 9.12 -3.69 -2.14
CA ILE A 83 8.99 -2.68 -3.20
C ILE A 83 10.34 -2.27 -3.77
N ILE A 84 11.29 -1.84 -2.93
CA ILE A 84 12.60 -1.36 -3.39
C ILE A 84 13.37 -2.45 -4.14
N PRO A 85 13.50 -3.69 -3.62
CA PRO A 85 14.16 -4.78 -4.34
C PRO A 85 13.53 -5.07 -5.72
N ALA A 86 12.21 -5.05 -5.83
CA ALA A 86 11.52 -5.26 -7.10
C ALA A 86 11.83 -4.16 -8.12
N LEU A 87 11.78 -2.89 -7.70
CA LEU A 87 12.08 -1.75 -8.56
C LEU A 87 13.53 -1.75 -9.05
N GLU A 88 14.48 -2.16 -8.19
CA GLU A 88 15.89 -2.31 -8.53
C GLU A 88 16.14 -3.44 -9.53
N ALA A 89 15.36 -4.53 -9.44
CA ALA A 89 15.37 -5.62 -10.41
C ALA A 89 14.72 -5.25 -11.76
N GLY A 90 14.11 -4.06 -11.87
CA GLY A 90 13.41 -3.62 -13.08
C GLY A 90 11.93 -4.03 -13.14
N ILE A 91 11.44 -4.71 -12.11
CA ILE A 91 10.05 -5.17 -11.98
C ILE A 91 9.18 -3.96 -11.63
N TRP A 92 8.04 -3.82 -12.31
CA TRP A 92 7.07 -2.78 -11.97
C TRP A 92 6.29 -3.18 -10.73
N VAL A 93 5.94 -2.23 -9.88
CA VAL A 93 5.15 -2.49 -8.68
C VAL A 93 3.82 -1.78 -8.81
N LEU A 94 2.73 -2.54 -8.71
CA LEU A 94 1.36 -2.04 -8.64
C LEU A 94 0.83 -2.23 -7.22
N CYS A 95 0.57 -1.14 -6.51
CA CYS A 95 0.19 -1.16 -5.10
C CYS A 95 -1.21 -0.58 -4.88
N ASP A 96 -2.08 -1.36 -4.24
CA ASP A 96 -3.37 -0.88 -3.72
C ASP A 96 -3.12 -0.08 -2.44
N ARG A 97 -3.33 1.24 -2.52
CA ARG A 97 -3.01 2.24 -1.49
C ARG A 97 -1.52 2.39 -1.18
N PHE A 98 -1.17 3.58 -0.70
CA PHE A 98 0.14 3.95 -0.20
C PHE A 98 0.03 5.17 0.73
N THR A 99 0.94 6.14 0.61
CA THR A 99 1.04 7.29 1.53
C THR A 99 -0.12 8.28 1.35
N ASP A 100 -0.70 8.41 0.14
CA ASP A 100 -1.84 9.31 -0.08
C ASP A 100 -3.08 8.88 0.73
N ALA A 101 -3.30 7.57 0.90
CA ALA A 101 -4.28 7.07 1.86
C ALA A 101 -4.00 7.57 3.28
N THR A 102 -2.74 7.61 3.71
CA THR A 102 -2.40 8.12 5.04
C THR A 102 -2.77 9.59 5.20
N TYR A 103 -2.49 10.43 4.20
CA TYR A 103 -2.93 11.84 4.21
C TYR A 103 -4.45 11.97 4.26
N ALA A 104 -5.18 11.15 3.51
CA ALA A 104 -6.65 11.21 3.48
C ALA A 104 -7.28 10.73 4.80
N TYR A 105 -6.88 9.55 5.29
CA TYR A 105 -7.52 8.89 6.43
C TYR A 105 -7.00 9.40 7.77
N GLN A 106 -5.68 9.41 8.00
CA GLN A 106 -5.13 9.89 9.27
C GLN A 106 -5.09 11.42 9.32
N GLY A 107 -4.79 12.07 8.19
CA GLY A 107 -4.81 13.52 8.10
C GLY A 107 -6.22 14.09 8.15
N GLY A 108 -6.94 13.94 7.04
CA GLY A 108 -8.30 14.46 6.91
C GLY A 108 -9.31 13.77 7.83
N GLY A 109 -9.25 12.44 7.95
CA GLY A 109 -10.24 11.67 8.72
C GLY A 109 -10.04 11.70 10.24
N ARG A 110 -8.79 11.74 10.73
CA ARG A 110 -8.48 11.82 12.17
C ARG A 110 -8.07 13.22 12.65
N ASN A 111 -7.97 14.19 11.75
CA ASN A 111 -7.51 15.55 12.03
C ASN A 111 -6.08 15.63 12.60
N ILE A 112 -5.20 14.70 12.20
CA ILE A 112 -3.78 14.80 12.53
C ILE A 112 -3.13 15.86 11.63
N SER A 113 -2.42 16.82 12.24
CA SER A 113 -1.64 17.82 11.51
C SER A 113 -0.28 17.26 11.08
N PHE A 114 0.12 17.51 9.83
CA PHE A 114 1.44 17.15 9.28
C PHE A 114 2.36 18.36 9.17
#